data_AF-A0AAD7GQN6-F1
#
_entry.id   AF-A0AAD7GQN6-F1
#
_cell.length_a   1.000
_cell.length_b   1.000
_cell.length_c   1.000
_cell.angle_alpha   90.00
_cell.angle_beta   90.00
_cell.angle_gamma   90.00
#
_symmetry.space_group_name_H-M   'P 1'
#
loop_
_entity.id
_entity.type
_entity.pdbx_description
1 polymer ?
#
loop_
_entity_poly.entity_id
_entity_poly.type
_entity_poly.pdbx_seq_one_letter_code
_entity_poly.pdbx_strand_id
1 'polypeptide(L)'
;LLRIVQQLRRRHDAISRDLPMKRSLIAPIRRLPPEILLEVFSLAVLMPVVDSGFDPCITVTDIIHVCHYWRIVALDTSTLW
;
A
#
# COMPACT_ATOMS: atom_id res chain seq x y z
N LEU A 1 -28.38 -21.34 19.95
CA LEU A 1 -28.10 -21.09 18.51
C LEU A 1 -27.66 -19.65 18.24
N LEU A 2 -28.43 -18.61 18.59
CA LEU A 2 -28.06 -17.20 18.37
C LEU A 2 -26.69 -16.80 18.95
N ARG A 3 -26.37 -17.25 20.18
CA ARG A 3 -25.09 -16.94 20.85
C ARG A 3 -23.87 -17.53 20.11
N ILE A 4 -24.01 -18.74 19.55
CA ILE A 4 -22.96 -19.42 18.79
C ILE A 4 -22.72 -18.68 17.46
N VAL A 5 -23.80 -18.31 16.76
CA VAL A 5 -23.72 -17.54 15.50
C VAL A 5 -23.07 -16.17 15.74
N GLN A 6 -23.44 -15.47 16.80
CA GLN A 6 -22.82 -14.18 17.17
C GLN A 6 -21.32 -14.33 17.49
N GLN A 7 -20.93 -15.39 18.19
CA GLN A 7 -19.53 -15.66 18.51
C GLN A 7 -18.70 -15.98 17.26
N LEU A 8 -19.27 -16.76 16.32
CA LEU A 8 -18.64 -17.04 15.03
C LEU A 8 -18.44 -15.77 14.19
N ARG A 9 -19.45 -14.89 14.13
CA ARG A 9 -19.33 -13.59 13.44
C ARG A 9 -18.23 -12.73 14.04
N ARG A 10 -18.19 -12.58 15.37
CA ARG A 10 -17.13 -11.80 16.04
C ARG A 10 -15.73 -12.32 15.73
N ARG A 11 -15.54 -13.65 15.71
CA ARG A 11 -14.26 -14.28 15.35
C ARG A 11 -13.91 -14.03 13.89
N HIS A 12 -14.88 -14.21 12.99
CA HIS A 12 -14.70 -13.92 11.56
C HIS A 12 -14.31 -12.45 11.34
N ASP A 13 -15.00 -11.51 11.98
CA ASP A 13 -14.75 -10.09 11.82
C ASP A 13 -13.39 -9.69 12.39
N ALA A 14 -12.96 -10.30 13.51
CA ALA A 14 -11.63 -10.09 14.06
C ALA A 14 -10.53 -10.56 13.09
N ILE A 15 -10.66 -11.77 12.55
CA ILE A 15 -9.70 -12.30 11.57
C ILE A 15 -9.70 -11.45 10.29
N SER A 16 -10.88 -11.06 9.81
CA SER A 16 -11.04 -10.26 8.60
C SER A 16 -10.43 -8.87 8.74
N ARG A 17 -10.51 -8.24 9.93
CA ARG A 17 -9.86 -6.95 10.22
C ARG A 17 -8.33 -7.06 10.21
N ASP A 18 -7.76 -8.16 10.68
CA ASP A 18 -6.31 -8.33 10.80
C ASP A 18 -5.63 -8.81 9.50
N LEU A 19 -6.40 -9.43 8.61
CA LEU A 19 -5.89 -10.08 7.40
C LEU A 19 -5.14 -9.12 6.45
N PRO A 20 -5.62 -7.88 6.17
CA PRO A 20 -4.92 -6.94 5.31
C PRO A 20 -3.54 -6.56 5.85
N MET A 21 -3.42 -6.32 7.16
CA MET A 21 -2.14 -6.01 7.79
C MET A 21 -1.16 -7.17 7.64
N LYS A 22 -1.60 -8.41 7.93
CA LYS A 22 -0.76 -9.61 7.77
C LYS A 22 -0.31 -9.81 6.32
N ARG A 23 -1.22 -9.63 5.36
CA ARG A 23 -0.90 -9.68 3.92
C ARG A 23 0.12 -8.61 3.53
N SER A 24 -0.03 -7.39 4.04
CA SER A 24 0.94 -6.32 3.80
C SER A 24 2.31 -6.70 4.34
N LEU A 25 2.41 -7.26 5.55
CA LEU A 25 3.69 -7.67 6.17
C LEU A 25 4.47 -8.70 5.34
N ILE A 26 3.77 -9.62 4.67
CA ILE A 26 4.39 -10.66 3.83
C ILE A 26 4.40 -10.31 2.34
N ALA A 27 3.95 -9.11 1.96
CA ALA A 27 3.89 -8.71 0.57
C ALA A 27 5.31 -8.66 -0.03
N PRO A 28 5.52 -9.20 -1.25
CA PRO A 28 6.83 -9.23 -1.89
C PRO A 28 7.50 -7.86 -1.98
N ILE A 29 6.70 -6.79 -2.15
CA ILE A 29 7.16 -5.40 -2.26
C ILE A 29 7.99 -4.92 -1.05
N ARG A 30 7.81 -5.51 0.13
CA ARG A 30 8.61 -5.18 1.34
C ARG A 30 10.02 -5.76 1.32
N ARG A 31 10.29 -6.70 0.42
CA ARG A 31 11.61 -7.33 0.27
C ARG A 31 12.44 -6.69 -0.83
N LEU A 32 11.86 -5.73 -1.56
CA LEU A 32 12.58 -5.02 -2.59
C LEU A 32 13.62 -4.11 -1.94
N PRO A 33 14.81 -3.99 -2.55
CA PRO A 33 15.74 -2.92 -2.21
C PRO A 33 15.08 -1.54 -2.38
N PRO A 34 15.47 -0.54 -1.58
CA PRO A 34 14.88 0.79 -1.64
C PRO A 34 15.02 1.44 -3.03
N GLU A 35 16.09 1.13 -3.78
CA GLU A 35 16.35 1.65 -5.12
C GLU A 35 15.30 1.16 -6.14
N ILE A 36 14.90 -0.12 -6.03
CA ILE A 36 13.87 -0.69 -6.90
C ILE A 36 12.50 -0.09 -6.56
N LEU A 37 12.24 0.11 -5.27
CA LEU A 37 10.99 0.71 -4.82
C LEU A 37 10.88 2.18 -5.26
N LEU A 38 11.99 2.91 -5.23
CA LEU A 38 12.11 4.27 -5.74
C LEU A 38 11.83 4.33 -7.26
N GLU A 39 12.39 3.42 -8.06
CA GLU A 39 12.14 3.37 -9.50
C GLU A 39 10.64 3.18 -9.79
N VAL A 40 9.97 2.31 -9.02
CA VAL A 40 8.51 2.12 -9.10
C VAL A 40 7.76 3.40 -8.75
N PHE A 41 8.18 4.14 -7.71
CA PHE A 41 7.59 5.42 -7.34
C PHE A 41 7.74 6.46 -8.45
N SER A 42 8.94 6.57 -9.03
CA SER A 42 9.21 7.47 -10.15
C SER A 42 8.33 7.16 -11.35
N LEU A 43 8.18 5.87 -11.71
CA LEU A 43 7.27 5.48 -12.78
C LEU A 43 5.80 5.80 -12.45
N ALA A 44 5.36 5.59 -11.21
CA ALA A 44 3.99 5.87 -10.81
C ALA A 44 3.64 7.37 -10.85
N VAL A 45 4.59 8.24 -10.49
CA VAL A 45 4.40 9.70 -10.43
C VAL A 45 4.64 10.38 -11.79
N LEU A 46 5.64 9.90 -12.55
CA LEU A 46 6.12 10.58 -13.76
C LEU A 46 5.53 10.02 -15.06
N MET A 47 4.92 8.84 -15.04
CA MET A 47 4.30 8.33 -16.28
C MET A 47 3.07 9.16 -16.62
N PRO A 48 3.03 9.80 -17.80
CA PRO A 48 1.81 10.43 -18.27
C PRO A 48 0.73 9.35 -18.41
N VAL A 49 -0.47 9.62 -17.88
CA VAL A 49 -1.64 8.74 -18.06
C VAL A 49 -1.97 8.75 -19.55
N VAL A 50 -1.36 7.84 -20.29
CA VAL A 50 -1.64 7.66 -21.71
C VAL A 50 -2.98 6.93 -21.79
N ASP A 51 -4.03 7.70 -22.03
CA ASP A 51 -5.25 7.23 -22.68
C ASP A 51 -6.19 6.31 -21.85
N SER A 52 -6.36 6.57 -20.56
CA SER A 52 -7.54 6.07 -19.84
C SER A 52 -8.20 7.22 -19.10
N GLY A 53 -9.39 7.62 -19.54
CA GLY A 53 -10.07 8.86 -19.16
C GLY A 53 -10.43 9.02 -17.67
N PHE A 54 -9.94 8.19 -16.75
CA PHE A 54 -10.20 8.24 -15.32
C PHE A 54 -9.13 7.49 -14.50
N ASP A 55 -7.89 7.96 -14.48
CA ASP A 55 -6.98 7.61 -13.38
C ASP A 55 -6.36 8.87 -12.77
N PRO A 56 -6.55 9.14 -11.46
CA PRO A 56 -5.86 10.23 -10.82
C PRO A 56 -4.35 9.95 -10.88
N CYS A 57 -3.59 10.95 -11.34
CA CYS A 57 -2.13 10.91 -11.29
C CYS A 57 -1.70 10.60 -9.85
N ILE A 58 -1.00 9.49 -9.63
CA ILE A 58 -0.49 9.13 -8.31
C ILE A 58 0.53 10.20 -7.93
N THR A 59 0.30 10.85 -6.80
CA THR A 59 1.21 11.87 -6.30
C THR A 59 2.20 11.26 -5.30
N VAL A 60 3.30 11.98 -5.05
CA VAL A 60 4.22 11.64 -3.95
C VAL A 60 3.50 11.60 -2.61
N THR A 61 2.48 12.44 -2.42
CA THR A 61 1.63 12.45 -1.22
C THR A 61 0.93 11.11 -1.03
N ASP A 62 0.37 10.54 -2.10
CA ASP A 62 -0.29 9.23 -2.04
C ASP A 62 0.69 8.13 -1.59
N ILE A 63 1.92 8.17 -2.11
CA ILE A 63 2.99 7.22 -1.79
C ILE A 63 3.40 7.30 -0.31
N ILE A 64 3.65 8.50 0.22
CA ILE A 64 4.09 8.67 1.63
C ILE A 64 3.00 8.32 2.65
N HIS A 65 1.73 8.22 2.23
CA HIS A 65 0.62 7.81 3.09
C HIS A 65 0.37 6.30 3.13
N VAL A 66 0.98 5.50 2.24
CA VAL A 66 0.79 4.04 2.20
C VAL A 66 1.29 3.36 3.48
N CYS A 67 2.55 3.57 3.85
CA CYS A 67 3.12 3.03 5.10
C CYS A 67 4.39 3.76 5.52
N HIS A 68 4.87 3.47 6.74
CA HIS A 68 6.10 4.07 7.27
C HIS A 68 7.34 3.80 6.40
N TYR A 69 7.50 2.59 5.87
CA TYR A 69 8.66 2.25 5.04
C TYR A 69 8.66 3.02 3.70
N TRP A 70 7.50 3.12 3.04
CA TRP A 70 7.36 3.88 1.79
C TRP A 70 7.63 5.36 2.00
N ARG A 71 7.17 5.90 3.12
CA ARG A 71 7.50 7.28 3.52
C ARG A 71 8.99 7.51 3.66
N ILE A 72 9.71 6.60 4.32
CA ILE A 72 11.17 6.73 4.45
C ILE A 72 11.82 6.73 3.08
N VAL A 73 11.53 5.72 2.25
CA VAL A 73 12.16 5.61 0.92
C VAL A 73 11.84 6.81 0.03
N ALA A 74 10.59 7.30 0.03
CA ALA A 74 10.16 8.43 -0.79
C ALA A 74 10.66 9.80 -0.28
N LEU A 75 10.92 9.96 1.03
CA LEU A 75 11.45 11.22 1.59
C LEU A 75 12.98 11.28 1.59
N ASP A 76 13.66 10.15 1.68
CA ASP A 76 15.13 10.08 1.71
C ASP A 76 15.75 10.30 0.31
N THR A 77 14.91 10.37 -0.73
CA THR A 77 15.37 10.51 -2.11
C THR A 77 14.93 11.84 -2.74
N SER A 78 15.91 12.69 -3.06
CA SER A 78 15.71 14.00 -3.70
C SER A 78 15.12 13.94 -5.12
N THR A 79 15.02 12.78 -5.76
CA THR A 79 14.57 12.65 -7.16
C THR A 79 13.06 12.61 -7.33
N LEU A 80 12.30 12.45 -6.25
CA LEU A 80 10.83 12.42 -6.27
C LEU A 80 10.19 13.80 -5.99
N TRP A 81 10.96 14.77 -5.52
CA TRP A 81 10.51 16.14 -5.17
C TRP A 81 11.09 17.16 -6.16
#